data_AF-A0A9P5QMC1-F1
#
_entry.id   AF-A0A9P5QMC1-F1
#
_cell.length_a   1.000
_cell.length_b   1.000
_cell.length_c   1.000
_cell.angle_alpha   90.00
_cell.angle_beta   90.00
_cell.angle_gamma   90.00
#
_symmetry.space_group_name_H-M   'P 1'
#
loop_
_entity.id
_entity.type
_entity.pdbx_description
1 polymer ?
#
loop_
_entity_poly.entity_id
_entity_poly.type
_entity_poly.pdbx_seq_one_letter_code
_entity_poly.pdbx_strand_id
1 'polypeptide(L)'
;MAYVRGPTRRTLTILLGLCIISILFTLTPYSDKALDQLPHGWRSETSLTVEQQQILDKLREKELYEHLRKENGNQREDILEKERLKEEKEQEYNDVNKDGTLFGNTDDESKKTTNQNNNIDDKARTDDNDGDGNDDNEPQDNLPTEFNESLFPSTSQKLLETKIGTKALERYYKERPQTVIARDASIAYSLAQANIAYRNTTVYSVVSKPASKTPPSGDIHDYTSLARYFWKNPNTPNGMPYVRLDGKPNPDMDSVWDYRLLRKVFRDCYYMGQAYFWTGDERYAEKIVFRVKEWFLNKETYMNPHLKYASLIFGSPLGRAQGVLDMFKVYGMFDALKAIEGSKAMQAEPNLIPDLQKWFTSYLTWVDNSEQAKQERDARNNHGTYFAVQYVSILEFLGRNDEAKAILEDSKDKRVGSQIRHDGAQPHETFRPISYFYSTFNLQGMMLLGIQGQTHNVDLWRYKGPIESSTIRVNAKTSYEATVGGGTIEDAIRYVSEYGVRDLSEWPYPDTGIRNLPAVLKMAKMASVIYGSERWQEYIENLEAKIDEERPEGDNGTETEATGHGEGGADGEELNSFICDLGILSNGTLWHCYK
;
A
#
# COMPACT_ATOMS: atom_id res chain seq x y z
N MET A 1 15.30 -32.47 -26.88
CA MET A 1 14.00 -32.46 -26.18
C MET A 1 13.79 -31.07 -25.62
N ALA A 2 12.56 -30.55 -25.67
CA ALA A 2 12.15 -29.36 -24.93
C ALA A 2 10.99 -29.75 -24.02
N TYR A 3 10.90 -29.16 -22.83
CA TYR A 3 9.79 -29.38 -21.91
C TYR A 3 8.84 -28.19 -22.00
N VAL A 4 7.54 -28.45 -22.17
CA VAL A 4 6.50 -27.41 -22.24
C VAL A 4 5.48 -27.68 -21.13
N ARG A 5 5.38 -26.76 -20.17
CA ARG A 5 4.41 -26.83 -19.07
C ARG A 5 3.09 -26.22 -19.53
N GLY A 6 2.13 -27.06 -19.92
CA GLY A 6 0.78 -26.60 -20.26
C GLY A 6 0.02 -26.08 -19.02
N PRO A 7 -0.97 -25.18 -19.17
CA PRO A 7 -1.65 -24.55 -18.03
C PRO A 7 -2.44 -25.54 -17.14
N THR A 8 -3.06 -26.56 -17.75
CA THR A 8 -3.98 -27.48 -17.06
C THR A 8 -3.68 -28.94 -17.39
N ARG A 9 -3.34 -29.72 -16.35
CA ARG A 9 -2.99 -31.16 -16.34
C ARG A 9 -1.67 -31.52 -17.06
N ARG A 10 -0.95 -32.48 -16.46
CA ARG A 10 0.42 -32.88 -16.86
C ARG A 10 0.39 -33.65 -18.20
N THR A 11 0.83 -33.02 -19.28
CA THR A 11 1.01 -33.66 -20.60
C THR A 11 2.46 -33.50 -21.06
N LEU A 12 3.08 -34.58 -21.53
CA LEU A 12 4.47 -34.58 -22.02
C LEU A 12 4.49 -34.63 -23.56
N THR A 13 4.93 -33.55 -24.21
CA THR A 13 5.09 -33.49 -25.67
C THR A 13 6.57 -33.56 -26.06
N ILE A 14 7.02 -34.71 -26.56
CA ILE A 14 8.40 -34.90 -27.03
C ILE A 14 8.50 -34.50 -28.50
N LEU A 15 9.01 -33.29 -28.76
CA LEU A 15 9.46 -32.91 -30.10
C LEU A 15 10.83 -33.54 -30.41
N LEU A 16 10.81 -34.50 -31.34
CA LEU A 16 11.96 -34.98 -32.12
C LEU A 16 11.88 -34.41 -33.54
N GLY A 17 13.03 -34.26 -34.19
CA GLY A 17 13.10 -33.61 -35.51
C GLY A 17 12.37 -34.37 -36.61
N LEU A 18 11.63 -33.62 -37.44
CA LEU A 18 11.08 -34.01 -38.75
C LEU A 18 10.02 -35.13 -38.85
N CYS A 19 9.56 -35.76 -37.75
CA CYS A 19 8.36 -36.60 -37.77
C CYS A 19 7.49 -36.40 -36.51
N ILE A 20 6.24 -35.99 -36.69
CA ILE A 20 5.25 -35.93 -35.59
C ILE A 20 4.66 -37.33 -35.38
N ILE A 21 5.07 -38.01 -34.31
CA ILE A 21 4.45 -39.24 -33.82
C ILE A 21 4.08 -39.01 -32.35
N SER A 22 2.78 -38.92 -32.06
CA SER A 22 2.27 -38.73 -30.71
C SER A 22 2.09 -40.09 -30.02
N ILE A 23 2.91 -40.40 -29.03
CA ILE A 23 2.76 -41.58 -28.17
C ILE A 23 2.44 -41.14 -26.75
N LEU A 24 1.25 -41.48 -26.28
CA LEU A 24 0.82 -41.30 -24.89
C LEU A 24 1.42 -42.42 -24.03
N PHE A 25 2.42 -42.08 -23.21
CA PHE A 25 2.86 -42.92 -22.10
C PHE A 25 2.32 -42.37 -20.78
N THR A 26 1.38 -43.09 -20.16
CA THR A 26 0.96 -42.86 -18.78
C THR A 26 1.93 -43.56 -17.83
N LEU A 27 2.76 -42.78 -17.15
CA LEU A 27 3.61 -43.26 -16.04
C LEU A 27 3.28 -42.50 -14.75
N THR A 28 3.52 -43.16 -13.63
CA THR A 28 3.12 -42.75 -12.28
C THR A 28 3.75 -41.44 -11.80
N PRO A 29 3.11 -40.70 -10.88
CA PRO A 29 3.62 -39.43 -10.39
C PRO A 29 4.92 -39.63 -9.60
N TYR A 30 5.99 -38.98 -10.06
CA TYR A 30 7.17 -38.73 -9.23
C TYR A 30 6.92 -37.54 -8.31
N SER A 31 7.48 -37.60 -7.10
CA SER A 31 7.48 -36.50 -6.11
C SER A 31 8.63 -35.53 -6.36
N ASP A 32 8.44 -34.26 -6.05
CA ASP A 32 9.33 -33.17 -6.43
C ASP A 32 10.75 -33.24 -5.83
N LYS A 33 10.94 -34.00 -4.73
CA LYS A 33 12.27 -34.38 -4.20
C LYS A 33 13.20 -35.08 -5.21
N ALA A 34 12.67 -35.61 -6.31
CA ALA A 34 13.48 -36.15 -7.41
C ALA A 34 14.08 -35.08 -8.34
N LEU A 35 13.55 -33.85 -8.33
CA LEU A 35 14.00 -32.76 -9.20
C LEU A 35 15.15 -31.95 -8.59
N ASP A 36 15.26 -31.89 -7.26
CA ASP A 36 16.30 -31.13 -6.55
C ASP A 36 17.71 -31.76 -6.63
N GLN A 37 17.84 -32.97 -7.16
CA GLN A 37 19.15 -33.60 -7.44
C GLN A 37 19.69 -33.30 -8.85
N LEU A 38 19.01 -32.47 -9.64
CA LEU A 38 19.50 -32.01 -10.94
C LEU A 38 20.46 -30.82 -10.79
N PRO A 39 21.65 -30.83 -11.44
CA PRO A 39 22.61 -29.73 -11.34
C PRO A 39 22.05 -28.37 -11.74
N HIS A 40 22.47 -27.31 -11.03
CA HIS A 40 21.91 -25.94 -11.06
C HIS A 40 21.79 -25.24 -12.44
N GLY A 41 22.34 -25.81 -13.53
CA GLY A 41 22.15 -25.31 -14.89
C GLY A 41 20.82 -25.69 -15.57
N TRP A 42 19.98 -26.53 -14.95
CA TRP A 42 18.77 -27.09 -15.61
C TRP A 42 17.43 -26.49 -15.16
N ARG A 43 17.40 -25.58 -14.17
CA ARG A 43 16.20 -24.80 -13.83
C ARG A 43 16.00 -23.65 -14.82
N SER A 44 15.61 -23.95 -16.05
CA SER A 44 15.12 -22.95 -17.00
C SER A 44 13.60 -22.83 -16.94
N GLU A 45 13.13 -21.96 -16.04
CA GLU A 45 12.00 -21.12 -16.45
C GLU A 45 12.47 -20.32 -17.67
N THR A 46 11.64 -20.27 -18.72
CA THR A 46 11.99 -19.57 -19.95
C THR A 46 11.72 -18.07 -19.77
N SER A 47 12.57 -17.45 -18.94
CA SER A 47 12.59 -16.01 -18.74
C SER A 47 12.78 -15.31 -20.08
N LEU A 48 11.79 -14.50 -20.43
CA LEU A 48 11.75 -13.76 -21.69
C LEU A 48 12.93 -12.78 -21.74
N THR A 49 13.60 -12.71 -22.89
CA THR A 49 14.60 -11.64 -23.08
C THR A 49 13.92 -10.27 -23.03
N VAL A 50 14.67 -9.21 -22.70
CA VAL A 50 14.16 -7.82 -22.70
C VAL A 50 13.51 -7.47 -24.04
N GLU A 51 14.01 -8.00 -25.16
CA GLU A 51 13.41 -7.84 -26.49
C GLU A 51 12.08 -8.60 -26.64
N GLN A 52 12.02 -9.87 -26.23
CA GLN A 52 10.78 -10.66 -26.26
C GLN A 52 9.68 -10.05 -25.38
N GLN A 53 10.05 -9.55 -24.19
CA GLN A 53 9.15 -8.82 -23.30
C GLN A 53 8.62 -7.55 -23.97
N GLN A 54 9.48 -6.74 -24.62
CA GLN A 54 9.07 -5.55 -25.38
C GLN A 54 8.15 -5.84 -26.58
N ILE A 55 8.21 -7.05 -27.16
CA ILE A 55 7.27 -7.47 -28.21
C ILE A 55 5.91 -7.79 -27.59
N LEU A 56 5.88 -8.52 -26.48
CA LEU A 56 4.65 -8.87 -25.76
C LEU A 56 3.96 -7.64 -25.13
N ASP A 57 4.73 -6.66 -24.66
CA ASP A 57 4.19 -5.39 -24.16
C ASP A 57 3.44 -4.62 -25.26
N LYS A 58 4.00 -4.53 -26.48
CA LYS A 58 3.33 -3.90 -27.63
C LYS A 58 2.05 -4.62 -28.06
N LEU A 59 1.98 -5.95 -27.88
CA LEU A 59 0.78 -6.73 -28.17
C LEU A 59 -0.32 -6.42 -27.14
N ARG A 60 0.01 -6.41 -25.84
CA ARG A 60 -0.91 -6.01 -24.77
C ARG A 60 -1.38 -4.55 -24.91
N GLU A 61 -0.51 -3.64 -25.34
CA GLU A 61 -0.89 -2.25 -25.62
C GLU A 61 -1.94 -2.16 -26.75
N LYS A 62 -1.90 -3.05 -27.75
CA LYS A 62 -2.91 -3.15 -28.81
C LYS A 62 -4.21 -3.78 -28.32
N GLU A 63 -4.13 -4.81 -27.47
CA GLU A 63 -5.30 -5.43 -26.83
C GLU A 63 -6.05 -4.42 -25.94
N LEU A 64 -5.30 -3.66 -25.13
CA LEU A 64 -5.84 -2.54 -24.35
C LEU A 64 -6.45 -1.46 -25.25
N TYR A 65 -5.78 -1.07 -26.34
CA TYR A 65 -6.35 -0.11 -27.31
C TYR A 65 -7.70 -0.60 -27.88
N GLU A 66 -7.81 -1.87 -28.23
CA GLU A 66 -9.05 -2.46 -28.77
C GLU A 66 -10.14 -2.65 -27.71
N HIS A 67 -9.78 -2.84 -26.44
CA HIS A 67 -10.71 -2.79 -25.31
C HIS A 67 -11.26 -1.36 -25.12
N LEU A 68 -10.38 -0.38 -24.89
CA LEU A 68 -10.75 1.01 -24.58
C LEU A 68 -11.54 1.66 -25.72
N ARG A 69 -11.27 1.27 -26.97
CA ARG A 69 -12.08 1.70 -28.13
C ARG A 69 -13.52 1.19 -28.08
N LYS A 70 -13.76 -0.02 -27.57
CA LYS A 70 -15.13 -0.55 -27.36
C LYS A 70 -15.78 0.13 -26.17
N GLU A 71 -15.06 0.25 -25.06
CA GLU A 71 -15.54 0.88 -23.83
C GLU A 71 -16.00 2.33 -24.06
N ASN A 72 -15.18 3.16 -24.73
CA ASN A 72 -15.55 4.53 -25.11
C ASN A 72 -16.63 4.60 -26.21
N GLY A 73 -16.83 3.52 -26.98
CA GLY A 73 -17.96 3.38 -27.89
C GLY A 73 -19.27 3.21 -27.11
N ASN A 74 -19.31 2.20 -26.24
CA ASN A 74 -20.44 1.90 -25.37
C ASN A 74 -20.78 3.08 -24.45
N GLN A 75 -19.80 3.72 -23.80
CA GLN A 75 -20.05 4.91 -22.97
C GLN A 75 -20.67 6.07 -23.77
N ARG A 76 -20.33 6.22 -25.06
CA ARG A 76 -20.95 7.24 -25.92
C ARG A 76 -22.39 6.88 -26.28
N GLU A 77 -22.67 5.60 -26.53
CA GLU A 77 -24.04 5.12 -26.76
C GLU A 77 -24.90 5.26 -25.49
N ASP A 78 -24.37 4.93 -24.31
CA ASP A 78 -25.02 5.16 -23.01
C ASP A 78 -25.30 6.63 -22.71
N ILE A 79 -24.41 7.55 -23.12
CA ILE A 79 -24.62 9.00 -22.97
C ILE A 79 -25.74 9.45 -23.92
N LEU A 80 -25.69 9.06 -25.19
CA LEU A 80 -26.73 9.39 -26.18
C LEU A 80 -28.09 8.79 -25.80
N GLU A 81 -28.13 7.59 -25.21
CA GLU A 81 -29.33 6.97 -24.66
C GLU A 81 -29.89 7.77 -23.48
N LYS A 82 -29.04 8.22 -22.55
CA LYS A 82 -29.44 9.07 -21.40
C LYS A 82 -29.88 10.46 -21.84
N GLU A 83 -29.26 11.03 -22.88
CA GLU A 83 -29.69 12.29 -23.50
C GLU A 83 -31.05 12.11 -24.19
N ARG A 84 -31.26 11.05 -24.98
CA ARG A 84 -32.55 10.76 -25.61
C ARG A 84 -33.65 10.49 -24.56
N LEU A 85 -33.38 9.72 -23.51
CA LEU A 85 -34.31 9.50 -22.39
C LEU A 85 -34.60 10.77 -21.58
N LYS A 86 -33.73 11.79 -21.64
CA LYS A 86 -33.97 13.11 -21.05
C LYS A 86 -34.81 13.98 -22.00
N GLU A 87 -34.54 13.96 -23.29
CA GLU A 87 -35.36 14.63 -24.31
C GLU A 87 -36.79 14.05 -24.36
N GLU A 88 -36.93 12.73 -24.29
CA GLU A 88 -38.23 12.03 -24.20
C GLU A 88 -39.01 12.47 -22.96
N LYS A 89 -38.35 12.60 -21.79
CA LYS A 89 -38.98 13.10 -20.55
C LYS A 89 -39.27 14.59 -20.57
N GLU A 90 -38.44 15.40 -21.22
CA GLU A 90 -38.74 16.82 -21.43
C GLU A 90 -39.88 17.00 -22.44
N GLN A 91 -40.04 16.12 -23.44
CA GLN A 91 -41.22 16.08 -24.31
C GLN A 91 -42.48 15.63 -23.54
N GLU A 92 -42.40 14.54 -22.77
CA GLU A 92 -43.51 14.07 -21.92
C GLU A 92 -43.96 15.16 -20.93
N TYR A 93 -43.02 15.85 -20.28
CA TYR A 93 -43.30 16.99 -19.41
C TYR A 93 -43.92 18.19 -20.15
N ASN A 94 -43.48 18.48 -21.38
CA ASN A 94 -44.03 19.57 -22.19
C ASN A 94 -45.39 19.25 -22.82
N ASP A 95 -45.72 17.97 -23.05
CA ASP A 95 -47.06 17.55 -23.48
C ASP A 95 -48.05 17.49 -22.31
N VAL A 96 -47.62 17.03 -21.13
CA VAL A 96 -48.43 17.09 -19.89
C VAL A 96 -48.76 18.54 -19.51
N ASN A 97 -47.85 19.50 -19.74
CA ASN A 97 -48.07 20.92 -19.43
C ASN A 97 -48.93 21.68 -20.48
N LYS A 98 -49.48 21.03 -21.51
CA LYS A 98 -50.44 21.67 -22.44
C LYS A 98 -51.86 21.75 -21.88
N ASP A 99 -52.23 20.84 -20.98
CA ASP A 99 -53.52 20.85 -20.27
C ASP A 99 -53.39 21.55 -18.91
N GLY A 100 -53.51 22.89 -18.92
CA GLY A 100 -53.50 23.71 -17.69
C GLY A 100 -54.65 23.33 -16.73
N THR A 101 -54.59 23.62 -15.43
CA THR A 101 -54.15 24.85 -14.74
C THR A 101 -54.00 24.56 -13.22
N LEU A 102 -53.41 25.38 -12.34
CA LEU A 102 -54.02 26.57 -11.69
C LEU A 102 -53.10 27.08 -10.54
N PHE A 103 -53.12 28.40 -10.26
CA PHE A 103 -52.48 29.10 -9.12
C PHE A 103 -50.93 29.06 -9.01
N GLY A 104 -50.23 30.09 -8.50
CA GLY A 104 -50.66 31.44 -8.11
C GLY A 104 -49.51 32.23 -7.45
N ASN A 105 -49.38 33.54 -7.73
CA ASN A 105 -48.31 34.39 -7.19
C ASN A 105 -48.49 34.75 -5.70
N THR A 106 -47.38 34.89 -4.98
CA THR A 106 -47.10 36.04 -4.09
C THR A 106 -45.60 36.29 -3.98
N ASP A 107 -45.17 37.53 -4.17
CA ASP A 107 -43.87 38.08 -3.74
C ASP A 107 -43.80 38.13 -2.19
N ASP A 108 -42.67 38.39 -1.50
CA ASP A 108 -42.14 39.76 -1.33
C ASP A 108 -40.77 39.82 -0.57
N GLU A 109 -40.27 41.06 -0.45
CA GLU A 109 -39.01 41.67 0.01
C GLU A 109 -38.28 41.25 1.33
N SER A 110 -36.97 40.93 1.17
CA SER A 110 -35.82 41.79 1.58
C SER A 110 -35.14 41.78 2.99
N LYS A 111 -33.99 42.51 3.04
CA LYS A 111 -33.21 43.10 4.16
C LYS A 111 -32.41 42.09 5.02
N LYS A 112 -31.07 42.10 5.16
CA LYS A 112 -29.98 43.13 5.29
C LYS A 112 -29.90 43.90 6.62
N THR A 113 -28.91 43.53 7.45
CA THR A 113 -27.97 44.39 8.23
C THR A 113 -26.76 43.51 8.65
N THR A 114 -25.45 43.82 8.53
CA THR A 114 -24.59 44.92 9.06
C THR A 114 -24.51 45.01 10.59
N ASN A 115 -23.35 45.17 11.27
CA ASN A 115 -21.91 45.13 10.90
C ASN A 115 -21.04 45.12 12.20
N GLN A 116 -19.69 45.05 12.09
CA GLN A 116 -18.69 45.63 13.04
C GLN A 116 -18.52 44.99 14.46
N ASN A 117 -17.36 45.06 15.16
CA ASN A 117 -15.93 45.22 14.80
C ASN A 117 -15.00 45.01 16.03
N ASN A 118 -13.67 45.12 15.84
CA ASN A 118 -12.60 45.47 16.83
C ASN A 118 -12.15 44.34 17.81
N ASN A 119 -10.86 43.99 18.04
CA ASN A 119 -9.56 44.70 18.28
C ASN A 119 -9.20 44.72 19.81
N ILE A 120 -7.95 44.57 20.32
CA ILE A 120 -6.60 44.21 19.75
C ILE A 120 -5.56 43.97 20.91
N ASP A 121 -4.37 43.41 20.62
CA ASP A 121 -3.07 43.47 21.37
C ASP A 121 -2.88 42.87 22.81
N ASP A 122 -1.67 42.52 23.33
CA ASP A 122 -0.32 42.18 22.79
C ASP A 122 0.70 41.80 23.94
N LYS A 123 1.88 41.22 23.59
CA LYS A 123 3.18 41.04 24.34
C LYS A 123 3.32 40.01 25.51
N ALA A 124 4.52 39.55 25.93
CA ALA A 124 5.78 39.09 25.26
C ALA A 124 6.94 38.84 26.28
N ARG A 125 7.91 37.93 25.96
CA ARG A 125 9.31 37.78 26.51
C ARG A 125 9.50 37.36 27.98
N THR A 126 10.69 36.91 28.48
CA THR A 126 11.71 35.88 28.08
C THR A 126 12.27 35.30 29.43
N ASP A 127 13.51 34.87 29.80
CA ASP A 127 14.92 34.70 29.35
C ASP A 127 15.57 33.66 30.36
N ASP A 128 16.73 32.97 30.30
CA ASP A 128 17.70 32.41 29.31
C ASP A 128 18.75 31.47 30.06
N ASN A 129 19.70 30.80 29.35
CA ASN A 129 21.02 30.21 29.77
C ASN A 129 21.26 28.74 30.31
N ASP A 130 22.06 28.00 29.51
CA ASP A 130 23.38 27.32 29.75
C ASP A 130 23.67 26.15 30.72
N GLY A 131 24.47 25.18 30.20
CA GLY A 131 25.23 24.13 30.91
C GLY A 131 26.07 23.25 29.95
N ASP A 132 27.32 22.90 30.29
CA ASP A 132 28.32 22.24 29.42
C ASP A 132 28.72 20.82 29.92
N GLY A 133 29.25 19.95 29.03
CA GLY A 133 29.81 18.65 29.40
C GLY A 133 30.00 17.64 28.24
N ASN A 134 31.25 17.20 28.01
CA ASN A 134 31.57 15.99 27.24
C ASN A 134 31.53 14.74 28.14
N ASP A 135 31.16 13.58 27.61
CA ASP A 135 31.70 12.28 28.07
C ASP A 135 31.61 11.22 26.96
N ASP A 136 32.63 10.36 26.84
CA ASP A 136 32.76 9.32 25.81
C ASP A 136 32.45 7.94 26.41
N ASN A 137 31.28 7.35 26.12
CA ASN A 137 30.97 5.96 26.50
C ASN A 137 30.02 5.27 25.51
N GLU A 138 30.52 4.22 24.83
CA GLU A 138 29.68 3.24 24.11
C GLU A 138 28.96 2.31 25.11
N PRO A 139 27.62 2.16 25.06
CA PRO A 139 26.93 1.19 25.89
C PRO A 139 27.15 -0.24 25.36
N GLN A 140 27.70 -1.15 26.18
CA GLN A 140 27.74 -2.57 25.83
C GLN A 140 26.37 -3.24 26.04
N ASP A 141 25.95 -4.03 25.06
CA ASP A 141 24.67 -4.77 25.05
C ASP A 141 24.56 -5.76 26.24
N ASN A 142 23.76 -5.40 27.24
CA ASN A 142 23.30 -6.29 28.31
C ASN A 142 21.88 -6.84 28.01
N LEU A 143 21.59 -7.18 26.76
CA LEU A 143 20.28 -7.69 26.33
C LEU A 143 20.07 -9.15 26.77
N PRO A 144 18.95 -9.51 27.43
CA PRO A 144 18.68 -10.88 27.83
C PRO A 144 18.54 -11.85 26.65
N THR A 145 19.33 -12.92 26.68
CA THR A 145 19.36 -13.97 25.64
C THR A 145 18.25 -15.01 25.77
N GLU A 146 17.59 -15.12 26.93
CA GLU A 146 16.62 -16.17 27.21
C GLU A 146 15.15 -15.76 26.97
N PHE A 147 14.35 -16.74 26.57
CA PHE A 147 12.94 -16.57 26.19
C PHE A 147 12.03 -16.97 27.36
N ASN A 148 11.52 -15.97 28.09
CA ASN A 148 10.64 -16.21 29.24
C ASN A 148 9.16 -16.37 28.80
N GLU A 149 8.73 -17.62 28.62
CA GLU A 149 7.35 -17.97 28.26
C GLU A 149 6.31 -17.56 29.32
N SER A 150 6.69 -17.39 30.60
CA SER A 150 5.74 -17.05 31.67
C SER A 150 5.15 -15.63 31.58
N LEU A 151 5.65 -14.79 30.66
CA LEU A 151 5.10 -13.46 30.38
C LEU A 151 3.89 -13.48 29.43
N PHE A 152 3.55 -14.60 28.80
CA PHE A 152 2.33 -14.73 28.00
C PHE A 152 1.13 -15.11 28.87
N PRO A 153 0.07 -14.27 28.97
CA PRO A 153 -1.16 -14.67 29.64
C PRO A 153 -1.82 -15.83 28.91
N SER A 154 -2.40 -16.77 29.66
CA SER A 154 -2.92 -18.05 29.15
C SER A 154 -4.05 -17.96 28.13
N THR A 155 -4.61 -16.78 27.87
CA THR A 155 -5.44 -16.50 26.69
C THR A 155 -5.25 -15.03 26.23
N SER A 156 -5.36 -14.81 24.92
CA SER A 156 -5.51 -13.49 24.30
C SER A 156 -6.68 -12.67 24.89
N GLN A 157 -7.73 -13.35 25.33
CA GLN A 157 -8.92 -12.73 25.89
C GLN A 157 -8.58 -11.85 27.09
N LYS A 158 -7.73 -12.36 27.98
CA LYS A 158 -7.35 -11.64 29.21
C LYS A 158 -6.48 -10.42 28.90
N LEU A 159 -5.65 -10.48 27.85
CA LEU A 159 -4.93 -9.32 27.32
C LEU A 159 -5.92 -8.25 26.84
N LEU A 160 -6.93 -8.65 26.07
CA LEU A 160 -7.96 -7.74 25.56
C LEU A 160 -8.81 -7.13 26.68
N GLU A 161 -9.40 -7.94 27.56
CA GLU A 161 -10.19 -7.47 28.71
C GLU A 161 -9.42 -6.45 29.56
N THR A 162 -8.10 -6.60 29.68
CA THR A 162 -7.21 -5.66 30.39
C THR A 162 -6.98 -4.35 29.61
N LYS A 163 -6.90 -4.39 28.28
CA LYS A 163 -6.55 -3.24 27.42
C LYS A 163 -7.75 -2.41 26.98
N ILE A 164 -8.89 -3.05 26.70
CA ILE A 164 -10.08 -2.39 26.12
C ILE A 164 -11.31 -2.44 27.05
N GLY A 165 -11.27 -3.27 28.09
CA GLY A 165 -12.37 -3.49 29.01
C GLY A 165 -13.41 -4.50 28.49
N THR A 166 -13.89 -5.36 29.38
CA THR A 166 -14.83 -6.46 29.07
C THR A 166 -16.05 -6.01 28.26
N LYS A 167 -16.65 -4.85 28.58
CA LYS A 167 -17.85 -4.35 27.89
C LYS A 167 -17.63 -3.95 26.42
N ALA A 168 -16.42 -3.49 26.06
CA ALA A 168 -16.09 -3.20 24.66
C ALA A 168 -15.90 -4.51 23.89
N LEU A 169 -15.23 -5.48 24.51
CA LEU A 169 -15.02 -6.82 23.97
C LEU A 169 -16.34 -7.60 23.78
N GLU A 170 -17.23 -7.55 24.77
CA GLU A 170 -18.59 -8.13 24.71
C GLU A 170 -19.43 -7.51 23.58
N ARG A 171 -19.40 -6.18 23.43
CA ARG A 171 -20.08 -5.48 22.33
C ARG A 171 -19.55 -5.97 20.98
N TYR A 172 -18.24 -6.01 20.82
CA TYR A 172 -17.60 -6.48 19.60
C TYR A 172 -17.98 -7.92 19.25
N TYR A 173 -17.96 -8.87 20.20
CA TYR A 173 -18.38 -10.25 19.91
C TYR A 173 -19.86 -10.37 19.52
N LYS A 174 -20.71 -9.44 19.98
CA LYS A 174 -22.11 -9.36 19.57
C LYS A 174 -22.29 -8.75 18.17
N GLU A 175 -21.44 -7.79 17.81
CA GLU A 175 -21.49 -7.07 16.52
C GLU A 175 -20.70 -7.77 15.41
N ARG A 176 -19.70 -8.61 15.78
CA ARG A 176 -18.83 -9.39 14.88
C ARG A 176 -18.50 -10.75 15.49
N PRO A 177 -19.22 -11.83 15.12
CA PRO A 177 -18.94 -13.19 15.57
C PRO A 177 -17.72 -13.82 14.86
N GLN A 178 -16.61 -13.09 14.73
CA GLN A 178 -15.32 -13.71 14.38
C GLN A 178 -14.92 -14.71 15.48
N THR A 179 -14.37 -15.85 15.08
CA THR A 179 -14.03 -16.90 16.05
C THR A 179 -12.90 -16.47 16.99
N VAL A 180 -12.97 -16.95 18.24
CA VAL A 180 -11.87 -16.87 19.21
C VAL A 180 -10.55 -17.42 18.63
N ILE A 181 -10.62 -18.41 17.73
CA ILE A 181 -9.45 -19.01 17.09
C ILE A 181 -8.76 -18.01 16.14
N ALA A 182 -9.53 -17.30 15.28
CA ALA A 182 -8.97 -16.28 14.39
C ALA A 182 -8.30 -15.13 15.16
N ARG A 183 -8.89 -14.73 16.30
CA ARG A 183 -8.30 -13.79 17.27
C ARG A 183 -6.95 -14.26 17.79
N ASP A 184 -6.93 -15.45 18.35
CA ASP A 184 -5.75 -15.99 19.05
C ASP A 184 -4.59 -16.19 18.07
N ALA A 185 -4.89 -16.72 16.88
CA ALA A 185 -3.93 -16.89 15.81
C ALA A 185 -3.37 -15.56 15.28
N SER A 186 -4.20 -14.53 15.09
CA SER A 186 -3.75 -13.21 14.59
C SER A 186 -2.84 -12.47 15.57
N ILE A 187 -3.11 -12.58 16.87
CA ILE A 187 -2.21 -12.06 17.91
C ILE A 187 -0.92 -12.89 17.96
N ALA A 188 -1.00 -14.23 17.87
CA ALA A 188 0.17 -15.10 17.81
C ALA A 188 1.08 -14.80 16.60
N TYR A 189 0.50 -14.53 15.42
CA TYR A 189 1.24 -14.09 14.23
C TYR A 189 1.94 -12.74 14.44
N SER A 190 1.22 -11.76 15.00
CA SER A 190 1.80 -10.45 15.35
C SER A 190 3.03 -10.61 16.26
N LEU A 191 2.91 -11.48 17.27
CA LEU A 191 3.99 -11.81 18.21
C LEU A 191 5.11 -12.61 17.53
N ALA A 192 4.82 -13.51 16.60
CA ALA A 192 5.83 -14.24 15.83
C ALA A 192 6.65 -13.30 14.93
N GLN A 193 5.99 -12.42 14.18
CA GLN A 193 6.65 -11.39 13.36
C GLN A 193 7.47 -10.42 14.23
N ALA A 194 6.95 -10.02 15.40
CA ALA A 194 7.67 -9.19 16.36
C ALA A 194 8.91 -9.92 16.96
N ASN A 195 8.82 -11.22 17.23
CA ASN A 195 9.97 -12.03 17.66
C ASN A 195 11.04 -12.14 16.56
N ILE A 196 10.63 -12.30 15.29
CA ILE A 196 11.54 -12.33 14.12
C ILE A 196 12.21 -10.96 13.93
N ALA A 197 11.46 -9.87 14.14
CA ALA A 197 11.98 -8.49 14.12
C ALA A 197 12.97 -8.22 15.27
N TYR A 198 12.61 -8.60 16.50
CA TYR A 198 13.43 -8.42 17.71
C TYR A 198 14.77 -9.16 17.59
N ARG A 199 14.74 -10.44 17.19
CA ARG A 199 15.91 -11.30 16.99
C ARG A 199 16.76 -10.90 15.77
N ASN A 200 16.35 -9.92 14.97
CA ASN A 200 17.09 -9.53 13.78
C ASN A 200 18.32 -8.67 14.15
N THR A 201 19.50 -9.17 13.79
CA THR A 201 20.82 -8.55 14.07
C THR A 201 21.44 -7.84 12.87
N THR A 202 20.79 -7.85 11.69
CA THR A 202 21.28 -7.09 10.52
C THR A 202 21.26 -5.59 10.84
N VAL A 203 22.33 -4.86 10.52
CA VAL A 203 22.35 -3.38 10.64
C VAL A 203 21.37 -2.76 9.64
N TYR A 204 20.49 -1.87 10.10
CA TYR A 204 19.57 -1.13 9.23
C TYR A 204 20.12 0.28 9.01
N SER A 205 20.88 0.46 7.94
CA SER A 205 21.43 1.75 7.57
C SER A 205 21.56 1.92 6.06
N VAL A 206 21.45 3.17 5.61
CA VAL A 206 21.86 3.59 4.27
C VAL A 206 23.38 3.42 4.05
N VAL A 207 24.21 3.46 5.09
CA VAL A 207 25.67 3.32 4.93
C VAL A 207 26.10 1.88 4.66
N SER A 208 25.18 0.92 4.84
CA SER A 208 25.43 -0.50 4.56
C SER A 208 25.46 -0.83 3.05
N LYS A 209 25.02 0.08 2.15
CA LYS A 209 25.09 -0.20 0.70
C LYS A 209 26.55 -0.32 0.23
N PRO A 210 26.85 -1.18 -0.76
CA PRO A 210 28.22 -1.29 -1.28
C PRO A 210 28.74 0.06 -1.80
N ALA A 211 30.01 0.40 -1.54
CA ALA A 211 30.60 1.68 -1.97
C ALA A 211 30.59 1.92 -3.49
N SER A 212 30.43 0.86 -4.29
CA SER A 212 30.19 0.94 -5.75
C SER A 212 28.74 1.31 -6.13
N LYS A 213 27.90 1.61 -5.13
CA LYS A 213 26.48 2.01 -5.22
C LYS A 213 26.21 3.35 -4.52
N THR A 214 27.23 4.01 -3.99
CA THR A 214 27.13 5.39 -3.49
C THR A 214 26.53 6.30 -4.59
N PRO A 215 25.55 7.16 -4.27
CA PRO A 215 24.90 8.01 -5.26
C PRO A 215 25.84 9.08 -5.85
N PRO A 216 25.44 9.74 -6.95
CA PRO A 216 26.22 10.80 -7.61
C PRO A 216 26.65 12.00 -6.75
N SER A 217 26.16 12.16 -5.52
CA SER A 217 26.67 13.13 -4.55
C SER A 217 28.04 12.75 -3.96
N GLY A 218 28.35 11.45 -3.93
CA GLY A 218 29.50 10.90 -3.19
C GLY A 218 29.25 10.69 -1.69
N ASP A 219 28.09 11.10 -1.16
CA ASP A 219 27.70 10.87 0.23
C ASP A 219 27.06 9.48 0.39
N ILE A 220 27.48 8.71 1.38
CA ILE A 220 26.94 7.38 1.69
C ILE A 220 25.65 7.47 2.54
N HIS A 221 25.44 8.56 3.27
CA HIS A 221 24.22 8.85 4.04
C HIS A 221 23.03 9.20 3.14
N ASP A 222 23.26 9.44 1.85
CA ASP A 222 22.19 9.66 0.87
C ASP A 222 21.47 8.34 0.54
N TYR A 223 20.18 8.30 0.87
CA TYR A 223 19.28 7.20 0.50
C TYR A 223 19.26 7.00 -1.02
N THR A 224 19.54 5.78 -1.44
CA THR A 224 19.58 5.39 -2.86
C THR A 224 18.72 4.15 -3.09
N SER A 225 17.82 4.22 -4.07
CA SER A 225 17.07 3.05 -4.56
C SER A 225 17.03 3.07 -6.08
N LEU A 226 16.92 1.90 -6.70
CA LEU A 226 16.93 1.79 -8.16
C LEU A 226 15.51 1.74 -8.73
N ALA A 227 15.36 2.23 -9.96
CA ALA A 227 14.07 2.28 -10.65
C ALA A 227 13.59 0.86 -11.01
N ARG A 228 12.72 0.28 -10.14
CA ARG A 228 12.14 -1.08 -10.21
C ARG A 228 11.97 -1.66 -11.62
N TYR A 229 11.42 -0.90 -12.57
CA TYR A 229 11.05 -1.39 -13.90
C TYR A 229 12.06 -1.06 -15.01
N PHE A 230 13.29 -0.63 -14.69
CA PHE A 230 14.29 -0.25 -15.69
C PHE A 230 15.40 -1.29 -15.84
N TRP A 231 15.60 -1.74 -17.07
CA TRP A 231 16.50 -2.82 -17.47
C TRP A 231 17.57 -2.31 -18.44
N LYS A 232 18.72 -2.99 -18.48
CA LYS A 232 19.78 -2.75 -19.49
C LYS A 232 19.21 -2.96 -20.89
N ASN A 233 19.50 -2.05 -21.81
CA ASN A 233 18.96 -2.07 -23.17
C ASN A 233 19.75 -3.04 -24.08
N PRO A 234 19.16 -4.17 -24.53
CA PRO A 234 19.89 -5.18 -25.32
C PRO A 234 20.33 -4.66 -26.69
N ASN A 235 19.69 -3.60 -27.20
CA ASN A 235 19.98 -3.01 -28.50
C ASN A 235 21.20 -2.07 -28.48
N THR A 236 21.98 -2.05 -27.39
CA THR A 236 23.09 -1.11 -27.19
C THR A 236 24.30 -1.81 -26.54
N PRO A 237 25.54 -1.64 -27.05
CA PRO A 237 26.71 -2.40 -26.57
C PRO A 237 27.06 -2.25 -25.09
N ASN A 238 26.60 -1.16 -24.45
CA ASN A 238 26.81 -0.84 -23.04
C ASN A 238 25.53 -0.94 -22.19
N GLY A 239 24.40 -1.37 -22.77
CA GLY A 239 23.11 -1.44 -22.08
C GLY A 239 22.43 -0.09 -21.81
N MET A 240 22.89 1.01 -22.41
CA MET A 240 22.49 2.39 -22.10
C MET A 240 21.83 3.11 -23.28
N PRO A 241 20.80 3.96 -23.05
CA PRO A 241 20.11 4.17 -21.77
C PRO A 241 19.22 2.98 -21.41
N TYR A 242 18.95 2.78 -20.13
CA TYR A 242 18.07 1.71 -19.65
C TYR A 242 16.64 1.88 -20.19
N VAL A 243 15.98 0.76 -20.46
CA VAL A 243 14.61 0.67 -21.00
C VAL A 243 13.62 0.27 -19.91
N ARG A 244 12.41 0.85 -19.95
CA ARG A 244 11.32 0.51 -19.01
C ARG A 244 10.54 -0.72 -19.49
N LEU A 245 10.37 -1.72 -18.63
CA LEU A 245 9.46 -2.86 -18.79
C LEU A 245 8.44 -2.81 -17.63
N ASP A 246 7.28 -2.22 -17.86
CA ASP A 246 6.30 -1.99 -16.78
C ASP A 246 5.71 -3.31 -16.26
N GLY A 247 5.57 -3.44 -14.94
CA GLY A 247 5.15 -4.70 -14.31
C GLY A 247 6.20 -5.82 -14.31
N LYS A 248 7.43 -5.61 -14.80
CA LYS A 248 8.54 -6.59 -14.72
C LYS A 248 9.74 -6.03 -13.92
N PRO A 249 9.87 -6.35 -12.62
CA PRO A 249 10.94 -5.81 -11.78
C PRO A 249 12.33 -6.29 -12.24
N ASN A 250 13.31 -5.39 -12.25
CA ASN A 250 14.71 -5.74 -12.50
C ASN A 250 15.38 -6.13 -11.17
N PRO A 251 15.88 -7.37 -10.99
CA PRO A 251 16.58 -7.79 -9.77
C PRO A 251 17.89 -7.04 -9.49
N ASP A 252 18.43 -6.25 -10.44
CA ASP A 252 19.45 -5.24 -10.14
C ASP A 252 19.01 -4.33 -8.96
N MET A 253 17.71 -4.16 -8.68
CA MET A 253 17.22 -3.32 -7.58
C MET A 253 17.67 -3.79 -6.19
N ASP A 254 17.82 -5.09 -5.96
CA ASP A 254 18.33 -5.64 -4.69
C ASP A 254 19.85 -5.46 -4.50
N SER A 255 20.55 -4.92 -5.51
CA SER A 255 21.96 -4.53 -5.42
C SER A 255 22.20 -3.20 -4.68
N VAL A 256 21.14 -2.49 -4.29
CA VAL A 256 21.20 -1.33 -3.37
C VAL A 256 20.21 -1.58 -2.24
N TRP A 257 20.70 -1.63 -1.00
CA TRP A 257 19.95 -2.25 0.09
C TRP A 257 18.97 -1.29 0.78
N ASP A 258 19.14 0.03 0.63
CA ASP A 258 18.41 1.06 1.36
C ASP A 258 16.88 0.88 1.22
N TYR A 259 16.37 0.58 0.03
CA TYR A 259 14.94 0.31 -0.21
C TYR A 259 14.41 -0.87 0.62
N ARG A 260 15.20 -1.93 0.74
CA ARG A 260 14.83 -3.13 1.51
C ARG A 260 14.96 -2.86 3.01
N LEU A 261 15.99 -2.13 3.43
CA LEU A 261 16.28 -1.83 4.83
C LEU A 261 15.29 -0.78 5.41
N LEU A 262 15.02 0.32 4.71
CA LEU A 262 14.02 1.34 5.10
C LEU A 262 12.65 0.70 5.36
N ARG A 263 12.19 -0.13 4.42
CA ARG A 263 10.90 -0.83 4.54
C ARG A 263 10.91 -1.89 5.65
N LYS A 264 12.10 -2.42 5.99
CA LYS A 264 12.29 -3.34 7.12
C LYS A 264 12.28 -2.59 8.46
N VAL A 265 12.87 -1.39 8.58
CA VAL A 265 12.71 -0.50 9.74
C VAL A 265 11.22 -0.29 10.04
N PHE A 266 10.45 0.19 9.04
CA PHE A 266 9.03 0.47 9.21
C PHE A 266 8.20 -0.77 9.59
N ARG A 267 8.39 -1.88 8.88
CA ARG A 267 7.66 -3.14 9.11
C ARG A 267 7.99 -3.76 10.47
N ASP A 268 9.27 -3.78 10.83
CA ASP A 268 9.74 -4.44 12.05
C ASP A 268 9.35 -3.59 13.28
N CYS A 269 9.41 -2.26 13.19
CA CYS A 269 8.84 -1.38 14.20
C CYS A 269 7.32 -1.59 14.33
N TYR A 270 6.57 -1.62 13.23
CA TYR A 270 5.11 -1.84 13.23
C TYR A 270 4.71 -3.13 13.98
N TYR A 271 5.37 -4.26 13.71
CA TYR A 271 5.07 -5.51 14.42
C TYR A 271 5.51 -5.48 15.90
N MET A 272 6.69 -4.95 16.20
CA MET A 272 7.14 -4.82 17.60
C MET A 272 6.25 -3.85 18.41
N GLY A 273 5.73 -2.79 17.79
CA GLY A 273 4.85 -1.81 18.44
C GLY A 273 3.50 -2.41 18.81
N GLN A 274 2.91 -3.22 17.93
CA GLN A 274 1.72 -4.02 18.24
C GLN A 274 2.01 -5.05 19.34
N ALA A 275 3.14 -5.75 19.28
CA ALA A 275 3.51 -6.71 20.32
C ALA A 275 3.63 -6.05 21.69
N TYR A 276 4.31 -4.89 21.78
CA TYR A 276 4.34 -4.07 23.00
C TYR A 276 2.93 -3.62 23.43
N PHE A 277 2.11 -3.13 22.49
CA PHE A 277 0.74 -2.72 22.78
C PHE A 277 -0.07 -3.84 23.45
N TRP A 278 0.10 -5.10 23.03
CA TRP A 278 -0.53 -6.24 23.69
C TRP A 278 0.14 -6.60 25.02
N THR A 279 1.43 -6.93 25.03
CA THR A 279 2.09 -7.58 26.17
C THR A 279 2.67 -6.63 27.22
N GLY A 280 3.05 -5.41 26.84
CA GLY A 280 3.89 -4.53 27.66
C GLY A 280 5.35 -4.99 27.80
N ASP A 281 5.83 -5.88 26.92
CA ASP A 281 7.19 -6.41 26.94
C ASP A 281 8.18 -5.37 26.39
N GLU A 282 8.85 -4.66 27.31
CA GLU A 282 9.80 -3.57 27.04
C GLU A 282 10.89 -3.92 26.02
N ARG A 283 11.26 -5.19 25.85
CA ARG A 283 12.25 -5.64 24.84
C ARG A 283 11.89 -5.22 23.41
N TYR A 284 10.59 -5.14 23.12
CA TYR A 284 10.11 -4.62 21.84
C TYR A 284 10.27 -3.09 21.74
N ALA A 285 10.01 -2.36 22.83
CA ALA A 285 10.19 -0.91 22.88
C ALA A 285 11.67 -0.52 22.77
N GLU A 286 12.54 -1.18 23.54
CA GLU A 286 14.01 -1.07 23.46
C GLU A 286 14.50 -1.27 22.02
N LYS A 287 14.01 -2.29 21.32
CA LYS A 287 14.43 -2.57 19.95
C LYS A 287 13.85 -1.61 18.91
N ILE A 288 12.64 -1.07 19.10
CA ILE A 288 12.10 0.01 18.25
C ILE A 288 12.97 1.26 18.40
N VAL A 289 13.22 1.69 19.64
CA VAL A 289 14.08 2.85 19.96
C VAL A 289 15.46 2.70 19.31
N PHE A 290 16.09 1.52 19.45
CA PHE A 290 17.34 1.19 18.76
C PHE A 290 17.24 1.36 17.24
N ARG A 291 16.24 0.74 16.58
CA ARG A 291 16.09 0.79 15.10
C ARG A 291 15.79 2.20 14.57
N VAL A 292 15.07 3.01 15.34
CA VAL A 292 14.81 4.42 14.99
C VAL A 292 16.07 5.26 15.12
N LYS A 293 16.84 5.11 16.21
CA LYS A 293 18.14 5.79 16.36
C LYS A 293 19.13 5.38 15.26
N GLU A 294 19.24 4.08 14.98
CA GLU A 294 20.11 3.49 13.97
C GLU A 294 19.86 4.07 12.56
N TRP A 295 18.59 4.15 12.11
CA TRP A 295 18.28 4.63 10.76
C TRP A 295 18.26 6.16 10.63
N PHE A 296 17.84 6.90 11.66
CA PHE A 296 17.55 8.34 11.52
C PHE A 296 18.52 9.29 12.26
N LEU A 297 19.16 8.86 13.35
CA LEU A 297 19.78 9.79 14.31
C LEU A 297 21.26 9.50 14.66
N ASN A 298 21.70 8.24 14.62
CA ASN A 298 23.10 7.91 14.88
C ASN A 298 23.99 8.42 13.74
N LYS A 299 24.96 9.29 14.06
CA LYS A 299 25.85 9.96 13.09
C LYS A 299 26.62 8.99 12.18
N GLU A 300 26.85 7.76 12.61
CA GLU A 300 27.54 6.76 11.79
C GLU A 300 26.63 6.05 10.77
N THR A 301 25.33 6.03 11.01
CA THR A 301 24.38 5.17 10.27
C THR A 301 23.14 5.89 9.72
N TYR A 302 22.93 7.15 10.08
CA TYR A 302 21.73 7.90 9.71
C TYR A 302 21.54 8.09 8.20
N MET A 303 20.28 8.19 7.79
CA MET A 303 19.85 8.64 6.48
C MET A 303 19.77 10.18 6.41
N ASN A 304 20.32 10.79 5.35
CA ASN A 304 20.09 12.21 5.05
C ASN A 304 18.60 12.47 4.77
N PRO A 305 17.99 13.58 5.23
CA PRO A 305 16.54 13.82 5.18
C PRO A 305 16.02 14.22 3.79
N HIS A 306 16.23 13.38 2.77
CA HIS A 306 15.71 13.56 1.41
C HIS A 306 15.81 12.30 0.54
N LEU A 307 15.02 12.24 -0.53
CA LEU A 307 15.00 11.12 -1.48
C LEU A 307 15.57 11.49 -2.87
N LYS A 308 16.56 12.40 -2.93
CA LYS A 308 17.20 12.89 -4.16
C LYS A 308 17.61 11.78 -5.15
N TYR A 309 18.01 10.61 -4.63
CA TYR A 309 18.54 9.46 -5.38
C TYR A 309 17.65 8.21 -5.28
N ALA A 310 16.38 8.37 -4.90
CA ALA A 310 15.40 7.30 -4.92
C ALA A 310 14.87 7.03 -6.35
N SER A 311 14.56 5.76 -6.64
CA SER A 311 14.15 5.27 -7.96
C SER A 311 15.07 5.73 -9.11
N LEU A 312 16.38 5.73 -8.84
CA LEU A 312 17.46 6.08 -9.74
C LEU A 312 17.55 5.11 -10.92
N ILE A 313 17.65 5.64 -12.13
CA ILE A 313 18.06 4.87 -13.31
C ILE A 313 19.58 5.03 -13.43
N PHE A 314 20.31 3.92 -13.58
CA PHE A 314 21.77 3.96 -13.77
C PHE A 314 22.17 4.95 -14.88
N GLY A 315 23.22 5.74 -14.62
CA GLY A 315 23.68 6.82 -15.50
C GLY A 315 22.88 8.13 -15.42
N SER A 316 21.83 8.22 -14.61
CA SER A 316 21.13 9.49 -14.32
C SER A 316 21.84 10.26 -13.20
N PRO A 317 21.86 11.61 -13.22
CA PRO A 317 22.48 12.42 -12.17
C PRO A 317 21.62 12.53 -10.90
N LEU A 318 20.32 12.21 -10.98
CA LEU A 318 19.34 12.27 -9.90
C LEU A 318 18.36 11.09 -10.01
N GLY A 319 17.70 10.78 -8.90
CA GLY A 319 16.54 9.90 -8.82
C GLY A 319 15.30 10.46 -9.51
N ARG A 320 14.17 9.77 -9.38
CA ARG A 320 12.89 10.15 -10.00
C ARG A 320 11.84 10.50 -8.97
N ALA A 321 10.81 11.24 -9.37
CA ALA A 321 9.60 11.48 -8.59
C ALA A 321 9.07 10.19 -7.93
N GLN A 322 8.99 9.10 -8.72
CA GLN A 322 8.53 7.77 -8.30
C GLN A 322 9.36 7.08 -7.21
N GLY A 323 10.45 7.69 -6.74
CA GLY A 323 11.19 7.26 -5.56
C GLY A 323 10.69 7.88 -4.25
N VAL A 324 9.88 8.93 -4.32
CA VAL A 324 9.23 9.53 -3.14
C VAL A 324 8.21 8.56 -2.55
N LEU A 325 7.59 7.71 -3.37
CA LEU A 325 6.81 6.55 -2.92
C LEU A 325 7.55 5.64 -1.91
N ASP A 326 8.89 5.55 -1.91
CA ASP A 326 9.60 4.57 -1.05
C ASP A 326 9.28 4.73 0.45
N MET A 327 9.02 5.97 0.89
CA MET A 327 8.62 6.33 2.25
C MET A 327 7.17 5.98 2.61
N PHE A 328 6.35 5.41 1.70
CA PHE A 328 4.90 5.27 1.92
C PHE A 328 4.47 4.47 3.15
N LYS A 329 5.36 3.66 3.75
CA LYS A 329 5.09 2.88 4.96
C LYS A 329 5.63 3.50 6.26
N VAL A 330 6.14 4.74 6.22
CA VAL A 330 6.65 5.46 7.41
C VAL A 330 5.63 5.49 8.55
N TYR A 331 4.35 5.54 8.21
CA TYR A 331 3.22 5.52 9.13
C TYR A 331 3.31 4.40 10.18
N GLY A 332 3.72 3.18 9.80
CA GLY A 332 3.80 2.04 10.71
C GLY A 332 4.88 2.17 11.79
N MET A 333 5.86 3.07 11.58
CA MET A 333 6.84 3.45 12.60
C MET A 333 6.28 4.49 13.58
N PHE A 334 5.45 5.43 13.11
CA PHE A 334 4.78 6.39 13.99
C PHE A 334 3.74 5.71 14.88
N ASP A 335 2.98 4.75 14.34
CA ASP A 335 2.11 3.83 15.11
C ASP A 335 2.90 3.15 16.24
N ALA A 336 4.08 2.60 15.92
CA ALA A 336 4.93 1.91 16.88
C ALA A 336 5.49 2.84 17.95
N LEU A 337 5.97 4.03 17.57
CA LEU A 337 6.45 5.05 18.50
C LEU A 337 5.34 5.52 19.45
N LYS A 338 4.11 5.68 18.96
CA LYS A 338 2.95 6.02 19.79
C LYS A 338 2.53 4.88 20.71
N ALA A 339 2.59 3.63 20.25
CA ALA A 339 2.31 2.45 21.07
C ALA A 339 3.30 2.29 22.24
N ILE A 340 4.55 2.73 22.11
CA ILE A 340 5.59 2.67 23.15
C ILE A 340 5.82 3.98 23.91
N GLU A 341 4.96 5.00 23.72
CA GLU A 341 5.14 6.34 24.31
C GLU A 341 5.32 6.32 25.84
N GLY A 342 4.62 5.42 26.54
CA GLY A 342 4.71 5.23 28.00
C GLY A 342 5.82 4.28 28.47
N SER A 343 6.61 3.70 27.57
CA SER A 343 7.62 2.67 27.89
C SER A 343 8.83 3.22 28.66
N LYS A 344 9.55 2.34 29.38
CA LYS A 344 10.83 2.69 30.01
C LYS A 344 11.88 3.01 28.96
N ALA A 345 11.86 2.29 27.83
CA ALA A 345 12.75 2.56 26.69
C ALA A 345 12.59 4.00 26.16
N MET A 346 11.36 4.50 26.05
CA MET A 346 11.09 5.89 25.66
C MET A 346 11.50 6.89 26.75
N GLN A 347 11.22 6.57 28.03
CA GLN A 347 11.62 7.43 29.17
C GLN A 347 13.14 7.56 29.33
N ALA A 348 13.92 6.56 28.92
CA ALA A 348 15.39 6.60 28.93
C ALA A 348 15.98 7.48 27.80
N GLU A 349 15.19 7.81 26.78
CA GLU A 349 15.64 8.46 25.55
C GLU A 349 14.79 9.71 25.24
N PRO A 350 14.72 10.70 26.17
CA PRO A 350 13.76 11.82 26.10
C PRO A 350 13.91 12.71 24.85
N ASN A 351 15.09 12.71 24.23
CA ASN A 351 15.36 13.49 23.01
C ASN A 351 14.96 12.76 21.71
N LEU A 352 14.61 11.46 21.77
CA LEU A 352 14.30 10.64 20.58
C LEU A 352 13.22 11.26 19.70
N ILE A 353 12.09 11.67 20.29
CA ILE A 353 10.98 12.27 19.55
C ILE A 353 11.34 13.68 19.04
N PRO A 354 11.88 14.61 19.85
CA PRO A 354 12.36 15.90 19.35
C PRO A 354 13.36 15.82 18.19
N ASP A 355 14.38 14.97 18.27
CA ASP A 355 15.39 14.84 17.21
C ASP A 355 14.82 14.16 15.95
N LEU A 356 13.90 13.19 16.10
CA LEU A 356 13.20 12.59 14.98
C LEU A 356 12.22 13.58 14.31
N GLN A 357 11.53 14.42 15.09
CA GLN A 357 10.69 15.50 14.57
C GLN A 357 11.52 16.57 13.84
N LYS A 358 12.74 16.87 14.30
CA LYS A 358 13.71 17.73 13.60
C LYS A 358 14.17 17.11 12.28
N TRP A 359 14.41 15.79 12.24
CA TRP A 359 14.70 15.07 11.00
C TRP A 359 13.52 15.14 10.01
N PHE A 360 12.30 14.85 10.47
CA PHE A 360 11.11 14.88 9.62
C PHE A 360 10.71 16.29 9.17
N THR A 361 10.96 17.32 9.97
CA THR A 361 10.82 18.74 9.57
C THR A 361 11.78 19.08 8.44
N SER A 362 13.03 18.58 8.52
CA SER A 362 14.02 18.74 7.45
C SER A 362 13.61 17.96 6.18
N TYR A 363 13.04 16.77 6.33
CA TYR A 363 12.50 15.98 5.21
C TYR A 363 11.31 16.66 4.53
N LEU A 364 10.33 17.18 5.29
CA LEU A 364 9.23 17.95 4.71
C LEU A 364 9.73 19.23 4.03
N THR A 365 10.73 19.90 4.59
CA THR A 365 11.38 21.05 3.94
C THR A 365 11.97 20.67 2.57
N TRP A 366 12.52 19.45 2.41
CA TRP A 366 12.91 18.93 1.10
C TRP A 366 11.69 18.58 0.22
N VAL A 367 10.67 17.90 0.74
CA VAL A 367 9.46 17.52 0.00
C VAL A 367 8.73 18.74 -0.58
N ASP A 368 8.56 19.80 0.20
CA ASP A 368 7.82 21.01 -0.19
C ASP A 368 8.55 21.80 -1.28
N ASN A 369 9.88 21.72 -1.33
CA ASN A 369 10.72 22.46 -2.26
C ASN A 369 11.16 21.64 -3.49
N SER A 370 11.32 20.31 -3.35
CA SER A 370 11.86 19.43 -4.38
C SER A 370 10.92 19.25 -5.58
N GLU A 371 11.46 19.45 -6.78
CA GLU A 371 10.76 19.20 -8.03
C GLU A 371 10.37 17.71 -8.19
N GLN A 372 11.20 16.79 -7.69
CA GLN A 372 10.89 15.36 -7.68
C GLN A 372 9.65 15.06 -6.81
N ALA A 373 9.54 15.71 -5.65
CA ALA A 373 8.43 15.50 -4.72
C ALA A 373 7.14 16.20 -5.18
N LYS A 374 7.24 17.38 -5.79
CA LYS A 374 6.10 18.05 -6.46
C LYS A 374 5.51 17.17 -7.57
N GLN A 375 6.35 16.58 -8.42
CA GLN A 375 5.90 15.65 -9.46
C GLN A 375 5.25 14.37 -8.92
N GLU A 376 5.65 13.89 -7.74
CA GLU A 376 5.00 12.74 -7.09
C GLU A 376 3.66 13.13 -6.46
N ARG A 377 3.61 14.28 -5.76
CA ARG A 377 2.36 14.86 -5.21
C ARG A 377 1.32 15.07 -6.30
N ASP A 378 1.74 15.60 -7.45
CA ASP A 378 0.85 15.98 -8.54
C ASP A 378 0.53 14.80 -9.49
N ALA A 379 0.99 13.59 -9.16
CA ALA A 379 0.58 12.37 -9.85
C ALA A 379 -0.90 12.04 -9.62
N ARG A 380 -1.58 11.56 -10.68
CA ARG A 380 -3.02 11.24 -10.70
C ARG A 380 -3.33 9.76 -10.38
N ASN A 381 -2.39 9.04 -9.78
CA ASN A 381 -2.51 7.60 -9.52
C ASN A 381 -1.96 7.26 -8.13
N ASN A 382 -1.73 5.97 -7.84
CA ASN A 382 -1.21 5.44 -6.57
C ASN A 382 0.01 6.20 -6.02
N HIS A 383 0.87 6.77 -6.86
CA HIS A 383 1.98 7.60 -6.41
C HIS A 383 1.50 8.85 -5.65
N GLY A 384 0.50 9.57 -6.18
CA GLY A 384 -0.10 10.73 -5.52
C GLY A 384 -0.95 10.36 -4.31
N THR A 385 -1.62 9.21 -4.35
CA THR A 385 -2.38 8.65 -3.23
C THR A 385 -1.46 8.32 -2.05
N TYR A 386 -0.37 7.59 -2.27
CA TYR A 386 0.61 7.29 -1.23
C TYR A 386 1.53 8.46 -0.86
N PHE A 387 1.68 9.46 -1.73
CA PHE A 387 2.25 10.75 -1.35
C PHE A 387 1.37 11.40 -0.27
N ALA A 388 0.05 11.48 -0.49
CA ALA A 388 -0.86 12.06 0.50
C ALA A 388 -0.82 11.27 1.82
N VAL A 389 -0.85 9.92 1.78
CA VAL A 389 -0.74 9.07 2.99
C VAL A 389 0.52 9.41 3.79
N GLN A 390 1.71 9.40 3.17
CA GLN A 390 2.96 9.66 3.90
C GLN A 390 3.02 11.10 4.43
N TYR A 391 2.54 12.06 3.65
CA TYR A 391 2.65 13.48 3.98
C TYR A 391 1.74 13.83 5.16
N VAL A 392 0.50 13.33 5.16
CA VAL A 392 -0.41 13.38 6.31
C VAL A 392 0.22 12.71 7.53
N SER A 393 0.72 11.47 7.42
CA SER A 393 1.35 10.74 8.53
C SER A 393 2.47 11.55 9.21
N ILE A 394 3.28 12.24 8.42
CA ILE A 394 4.42 13.03 8.91
C ILE A 394 3.94 14.37 9.51
N LEU A 395 2.98 15.05 8.88
CA LEU A 395 2.38 16.27 9.44
C LEU A 395 1.75 16.00 10.81
N GLU A 396 0.99 14.92 10.94
CA GLU A 396 0.39 14.49 12.21
C GLU A 396 1.47 14.16 13.26
N PHE A 397 2.56 13.47 12.89
CA PHE A 397 3.69 13.18 13.78
C PHE A 397 4.44 14.44 14.24
N LEU A 398 4.45 15.49 13.41
CA LEU A 398 4.95 16.83 13.74
C LEU A 398 3.91 17.70 14.47
N GLY A 399 2.71 17.19 14.77
CA GLY A 399 1.61 17.93 15.40
C GLY A 399 0.91 18.96 14.50
N ARG A 400 1.25 19.00 13.20
CA ARG A 400 0.74 19.94 12.17
C ARG A 400 -0.65 19.53 11.66
N ASN A 401 -1.58 19.33 12.59
CA ASN A 401 -2.88 18.71 12.35
C ASN A 401 -3.79 19.51 11.39
N ASP A 402 -3.77 20.84 11.43
CA ASP A 402 -4.57 21.66 10.50
C ASP A 402 -4.10 21.52 9.04
N GLU A 403 -2.78 21.35 8.82
CA GLU A 403 -2.20 21.08 7.51
C GLU A 403 -2.50 19.65 7.05
N ALA A 404 -2.43 18.67 7.96
CA ALA A 404 -2.85 17.29 7.68
C ALA A 404 -4.33 17.26 7.22
N LYS A 405 -5.21 17.97 7.92
CA LYS A 405 -6.62 18.14 7.53
C LYS A 405 -6.77 18.81 6.17
N ALA A 406 -6.01 19.86 5.86
CA ALA A 406 -6.07 20.53 4.56
C ALA A 406 -5.69 19.58 3.40
N ILE A 407 -4.69 18.72 3.59
CA ILE A 407 -4.28 17.71 2.61
C ILE A 407 -5.33 16.59 2.46
N LEU A 408 -6.06 16.26 3.53
CA LEU A 408 -7.15 15.28 3.49
C LEU A 408 -8.40 15.83 2.77
N GLU A 409 -8.73 17.11 2.97
CA GLU A 409 -9.77 17.80 2.19
C GLU A 409 -9.40 17.87 0.70
N ASP A 410 -8.17 18.30 0.37
CA ASP A 410 -7.62 18.31 -1.00
C ASP A 410 -7.58 16.90 -1.65
N SER A 411 -7.45 15.86 -0.83
CA SER A 411 -7.45 14.46 -1.28
C SER A 411 -8.84 13.93 -1.65
N LYS A 412 -9.93 14.58 -1.25
CA LYS A 412 -11.29 14.25 -1.73
C LYS A 412 -11.33 14.32 -3.25
N ASP A 413 -10.93 15.44 -3.83
CA ASP A 413 -10.91 15.60 -5.28
C ASP A 413 -9.71 14.91 -5.93
N LYS A 414 -8.48 15.20 -5.49
CA LYS A 414 -7.26 14.71 -6.19
C LYS A 414 -7.00 13.21 -6.08
N ARG A 415 -7.68 12.51 -5.16
CA ARG A 415 -7.54 11.05 -4.94
C ARG A 415 -8.85 10.33 -5.22
N VAL A 416 -9.89 10.52 -4.42
CA VAL A 416 -11.16 9.79 -4.59
C VAL A 416 -11.86 10.25 -5.88
N GLY A 417 -12.10 11.55 -6.01
CA GLY A 417 -12.88 12.15 -7.08
C GLY A 417 -12.28 12.03 -8.47
N SER A 418 -10.96 12.21 -8.64
CA SER A 418 -10.30 12.19 -9.95
C SER A 418 -9.69 10.84 -10.33
N GLN A 419 -9.92 9.77 -9.55
CA GLN A 419 -9.36 8.43 -9.84
C GLN A 419 -10.39 7.30 -9.82
N ILE A 420 -11.47 7.39 -9.03
CA ILE A 420 -12.50 6.34 -8.99
C ILE A 420 -13.67 6.70 -9.90
N ARG A 421 -13.92 5.86 -10.91
CA ARG A 421 -15.05 5.96 -11.83
C ARG A 421 -16.36 5.46 -11.20
N HIS A 422 -17.51 5.88 -11.71
CA HIS A 422 -18.84 5.58 -11.17
C HIS A 422 -19.22 4.10 -10.99
N ASP A 423 -18.52 3.17 -11.65
CA ASP A 423 -18.65 1.72 -11.49
C ASP A 423 -17.72 1.13 -10.41
N GLY A 424 -16.72 1.89 -9.98
CA GLY A 424 -15.64 1.49 -9.07
C GLY A 424 -14.30 1.23 -9.76
N ALA A 425 -14.25 1.26 -11.10
CA ALA A 425 -12.99 1.11 -11.83
C ALA A 425 -12.05 2.30 -11.57
N GLN A 426 -10.75 2.07 -11.70
CA GLN A 426 -9.71 3.09 -11.46
C GLN A 426 -8.84 3.29 -12.72
N PRO A 427 -9.24 4.11 -13.71
CA PRO A 427 -8.59 4.18 -15.03
C PRO A 427 -7.07 4.35 -15.04
N HIS A 428 -6.52 5.13 -14.10
CA HIS A 428 -5.07 5.32 -13.96
C HIS A 428 -4.30 4.04 -13.55
N GLU A 429 -5.00 3.02 -13.05
CA GLU A 429 -4.46 1.74 -12.61
C GLU A 429 -4.93 0.56 -13.47
N THR A 430 -6.19 0.57 -13.92
CA THR A 430 -6.75 -0.50 -14.75
C THR A 430 -6.10 -0.57 -16.13
N PHE A 431 -5.47 0.52 -16.60
CA PHE A 431 -4.79 0.56 -17.90
C PHE A 431 -3.29 0.17 -17.80
N ARG A 432 -2.89 -0.56 -16.76
CA ARG A 432 -1.50 -0.96 -16.45
C ARG A 432 -1.30 -2.48 -16.68
N PRO A 433 -0.08 -2.98 -16.97
CA PRO A 433 0.15 -4.41 -17.26
C PRO A 433 -0.06 -5.39 -16.09
N ILE A 434 -0.23 -4.88 -14.87
CA ILE A 434 -0.64 -5.62 -13.66
C ILE A 434 -1.79 -4.83 -12.99
N SER A 435 -2.83 -4.57 -13.78
CA SER A 435 -3.96 -3.69 -13.51
C SER A 435 -4.76 -4.05 -12.26
N TYR A 436 -4.93 -5.34 -11.94
CA TYR A 436 -5.60 -5.79 -10.73
C TYR A 436 -4.76 -5.47 -9.48
N PHE A 437 -3.45 -5.75 -9.53
CA PHE A 437 -2.51 -5.38 -8.46
C PHE A 437 -2.49 -3.86 -8.24
N TYR A 438 -2.46 -3.05 -9.30
CA TYR A 438 -2.44 -1.60 -9.14
C TYR A 438 -3.76 -1.03 -8.61
N SER A 439 -4.90 -1.57 -9.05
CA SER A 439 -6.23 -1.14 -8.56
C SER A 439 -6.40 -1.43 -7.07
N THR A 440 -5.93 -2.61 -6.61
CA THR A 440 -5.94 -3.00 -5.20
C THR A 440 -4.91 -2.23 -4.38
N PHE A 441 -3.71 -1.97 -4.91
CA PHE A 441 -2.66 -1.20 -4.25
C PHE A 441 -3.04 0.28 -4.04
N ASN A 442 -3.60 0.95 -5.06
CA ASN A 442 -4.08 2.32 -4.93
C ASN A 442 -5.22 2.43 -3.91
N LEU A 443 -6.15 1.47 -3.94
CA LEU A 443 -7.28 1.40 -3.03
C LEU A 443 -6.83 1.23 -1.57
N GLN A 444 -5.81 0.42 -1.28
CA GLN A 444 -5.18 0.39 0.07
C GLN A 444 -4.72 1.78 0.53
N GLY A 445 -4.15 2.59 -0.37
CA GLY A 445 -3.77 3.98 -0.09
C GLY A 445 -4.99 4.89 0.16
N MET A 446 -6.06 4.74 -0.61
CA MET A 446 -7.32 5.47 -0.40
C MET A 446 -7.99 5.09 0.92
N MET A 447 -7.91 3.83 1.33
CA MET A 447 -8.45 3.37 2.62
C MET A 447 -7.63 3.93 3.80
N LEU A 448 -6.31 4.06 3.67
CA LEU A 448 -5.47 4.76 4.65
C LEU A 448 -5.83 6.25 4.73
N LEU A 449 -6.06 6.93 3.59
CA LEU A 449 -6.59 8.30 3.57
C LEU A 449 -7.99 8.39 4.20
N GLY A 450 -8.84 7.38 4.03
CA GLY A 450 -10.15 7.30 4.67
C GLY A 450 -10.06 7.25 6.20
N ILE A 451 -9.18 6.40 6.73
CA ILE A 451 -8.87 6.33 8.17
C ILE A 451 -8.34 7.69 8.64
N GLN A 452 -7.27 8.20 8.02
CA GLN A 452 -6.67 9.51 8.32
C GLN A 452 -7.73 10.64 8.28
N GLY A 453 -8.62 10.60 7.29
CA GLY A 453 -9.75 11.52 7.13
C GLY A 453 -10.70 11.53 8.33
N GLN A 454 -11.17 10.36 8.77
CA GLN A 454 -12.02 10.24 9.97
C GLN A 454 -11.35 10.91 11.17
N THR A 455 -10.03 10.75 11.33
CA THR A 455 -9.31 11.29 12.49
C THR A 455 -9.31 12.83 12.58
N HIS A 456 -9.57 13.52 11.46
CA HIS A 456 -9.67 14.99 11.34
C HIS A 456 -11.09 15.50 11.03
N ASN A 457 -12.10 14.63 11.08
CA ASN A 457 -13.49 14.89 10.66
C ASN A 457 -13.63 15.24 9.15
N VAL A 458 -12.93 14.49 8.30
CA VAL A 458 -12.96 14.58 6.84
C VAL A 458 -13.47 13.26 6.26
N ASP A 459 -14.74 13.19 5.84
CA ASP A 459 -15.28 11.96 5.21
C ASP A 459 -14.78 11.84 3.76
N LEU A 460 -13.76 10.99 3.53
CA LEU A 460 -13.35 10.54 2.19
C LEU A 460 -14.05 9.25 1.75
N TRP A 461 -14.58 8.45 2.68
CA TRP A 461 -15.24 7.17 2.41
C TRP A 461 -16.48 7.33 1.54
N ARG A 462 -17.31 8.32 1.90
CA ARG A 462 -18.56 8.66 1.21
C ARG A 462 -18.37 9.79 0.19
N TYR A 463 -17.14 10.24 -0.04
CA TYR A 463 -16.89 11.27 -1.04
C TYR A 463 -17.11 10.74 -2.45
N LYS A 464 -17.70 11.59 -3.30
CA LYS A 464 -18.05 11.29 -4.68
C LYS A 464 -17.74 12.51 -5.53
N GLY A 465 -16.63 12.47 -6.26
CA GLY A 465 -16.22 13.59 -7.13
C GLY A 465 -17.13 13.75 -8.35
N PRO A 466 -17.03 14.89 -9.06
CA PRO A 466 -17.70 15.08 -10.34
C PRO A 466 -17.23 14.05 -11.38
N ILE A 467 -18.06 13.77 -12.38
CA ILE A 467 -17.64 12.96 -13.54
C ILE A 467 -16.89 13.88 -14.51
N GLU A 468 -15.65 13.54 -14.86
CA GLU A 468 -14.80 14.32 -15.76
C GLU A 468 -14.01 13.43 -16.74
N SER A 469 -13.48 14.02 -17.82
CA SER A 469 -12.56 13.34 -18.73
C SER A 469 -11.12 13.56 -18.30
N SER A 470 -10.32 12.51 -18.20
CA SER A 470 -8.89 12.56 -17.85
C SER A 470 -8.05 11.82 -18.87
N THR A 471 -6.98 12.47 -19.32
CA THR A 471 -5.92 11.86 -20.13
C THR A 471 -5.12 10.85 -19.29
N ILE A 472 -5.39 9.56 -19.48
CA ILE A 472 -4.69 8.46 -18.83
C ILE A 472 -3.44 8.09 -19.62
N ARG A 473 -2.25 8.27 -19.03
CA ARG A 473 -0.97 7.90 -19.66
C ARG A 473 -0.63 6.43 -19.41
N VAL A 474 -0.60 5.63 -20.47
CA VAL A 474 -0.25 4.19 -20.41
C VAL A 474 1.27 3.98 -20.55
N ASN A 475 1.91 4.69 -21.49
CA ASN A 475 3.36 4.58 -21.68
C ASN A 475 4.01 5.93 -22.07
N ALA A 476 5.26 5.90 -22.54
CA ALA A 476 5.99 7.11 -22.94
C ALA A 476 5.33 7.92 -24.08
N LYS A 477 4.62 7.24 -24.99
CA LYS A 477 4.04 7.75 -26.25
C LYS A 477 2.51 7.64 -26.35
N THR A 478 1.89 6.71 -25.61
CA THR A 478 0.46 6.40 -25.68
C THR A 478 -0.28 6.92 -24.45
N SER A 479 -1.38 7.64 -24.67
CA SER A 479 -2.35 8.07 -23.66
C SER A 479 -3.77 7.95 -24.22
N TYR A 480 -4.77 7.86 -23.35
CA TYR A 480 -6.18 7.68 -23.69
C TYR A 480 -7.04 8.67 -22.91
N GLU A 481 -8.07 9.22 -23.53
CA GLU A 481 -9.14 9.89 -22.77
C GLU A 481 -10.07 8.83 -22.17
N ALA A 482 -10.28 8.92 -20.85
CA ALA A 482 -11.23 8.08 -20.14
C ALA A 482 -12.03 8.90 -19.13
N THR A 483 -13.26 8.47 -18.89
CA THR A 483 -14.13 9.01 -17.84
C THR A 483 -13.59 8.60 -16.46
N VAL A 484 -13.31 9.57 -15.60
CA VAL A 484 -13.01 9.36 -14.17
C VAL A 484 -14.09 10.04 -13.31
N GLY A 485 -14.11 9.73 -12.02
CA GLY A 485 -15.03 10.33 -11.07
C GLY A 485 -16.45 9.78 -11.12
N GLY A 486 -17.29 10.35 -10.25
CA GLY A 486 -18.61 9.82 -9.95
C GLY A 486 -18.64 8.48 -9.21
N GLY A 487 -17.51 7.96 -8.71
CA GLY A 487 -17.43 6.80 -7.83
C GLY A 487 -17.01 7.15 -6.40
N THR A 488 -17.12 6.17 -5.49
CA THR A 488 -16.72 6.26 -4.07
C THR A 488 -15.69 5.19 -3.71
N ILE A 489 -15.08 5.27 -2.52
CA ILE A 489 -14.20 4.19 -2.03
C ILE A 489 -14.99 2.88 -1.87
N GLU A 490 -16.28 2.92 -1.51
CA GLU A 490 -17.14 1.73 -1.46
C GLU A 490 -17.28 1.06 -2.83
N ASP A 491 -17.50 1.85 -3.89
CA ASP A 491 -17.63 1.34 -5.26
C ASP A 491 -16.33 0.67 -5.72
N ALA A 492 -15.17 1.26 -5.41
CA ALA A 492 -13.87 0.68 -5.76
C ALA A 492 -13.60 -0.65 -5.04
N ILE A 493 -13.97 -0.79 -3.76
CA ILE A 493 -13.86 -2.06 -3.03
C ILE A 493 -14.78 -3.09 -3.68
N ARG A 494 -16.04 -2.73 -3.98
CA ARG A 494 -17.01 -3.65 -4.60
C ARG A 494 -16.49 -4.16 -5.93
N TYR A 495 -15.95 -3.27 -6.76
CA TYR A 495 -15.38 -3.60 -8.06
C TYR A 495 -14.23 -4.61 -7.97
N VAL A 496 -13.25 -4.41 -7.08
CA VAL A 496 -12.16 -5.39 -6.92
C VAL A 496 -12.61 -6.69 -6.25
N SER A 497 -13.57 -6.65 -5.32
CA SER A 497 -14.13 -7.86 -4.69
C SER A 497 -14.87 -8.73 -5.72
N GLU A 498 -15.66 -8.14 -6.60
CA GLU A 498 -16.42 -8.85 -7.63
C GLU A 498 -15.52 -9.61 -8.62
N TYR A 499 -14.39 -9.01 -9.02
CA TYR A 499 -13.39 -9.67 -9.87
C TYR A 499 -12.35 -10.50 -9.09
N GLY A 500 -12.39 -10.49 -7.76
CA GLY A 500 -11.60 -11.39 -6.92
C GLY A 500 -12.19 -12.81 -6.87
N VAL A 501 -13.51 -12.93 -6.85
CA VAL A 501 -14.24 -14.21 -6.80
C VAL A 501 -14.22 -14.94 -8.14
N ARG A 502 -14.33 -14.19 -9.24
CA ARG A 502 -14.36 -14.67 -10.64
C ARG A 502 -13.08 -15.40 -11.06
N ASP A 503 -13.04 -15.94 -12.28
CA ASP A 503 -11.77 -16.31 -12.91
C ASP A 503 -10.98 -15.05 -13.33
N LEU A 504 -9.64 -15.10 -13.34
CA LEU A 504 -8.82 -13.94 -13.74
C LEU A 504 -9.03 -13.56 -15.22
N SER A 505 -9.46 -14.49 -16.08
CA SER A 505 -9.84 -14.19 -17.47
C SER A 505 -11.14 -13.40 -17.62
N GLU A 506 -11.92 -13.24 -16.54
CA GLU A 506 -13.09 -12.35 -16.51
C GLU A 506 -12.73 -10.90 -16.14
N TRP A 507 -11.51 -10.63 -15.66
CA TRP A 507 -11.03 -9.27 -15.43
C TRP A 507 -10.98 -8.51 -16.78
N PRO A 508 -11.69 -7.37 -16.92
CA PRO A 508 -11.95 -6.80 -18.24
C PRO A 508 -10.71 -6.19 -18.93
N TYR A 509 -9.64 -5.92 -18.17
CA TYR A 509 -8.42 -5.27 -18.67
C TYR A 509 -7.26 -6.27 -18.80
N PRO A 510 -6.28 -6.04 -19.69
CA PRO A 510 -5.07 -6.85 -19.72
C PRO A 510 -4.32 -6.82 -18.38
N ASP A 511 -4.08 -8.00 -17.80
CA ASP A 511 -3.30 -8.22 -16.59
C ASP A 511 -2.29 -9.36 -16.81
N THR A 512 -1.14 -9.28 -16.12
CA THR A 512 -0.05 -10.28 -16.18
C THR A 512 0.59 -10.52 -14.80
N GLY A 513 -0.15 -10.20 -13.74
CA GLY A 513 0.25 -10.30 -12.34
C GLY A 513 -0.46 -11.45 -11.63
N ILE A 514 -0.42 -11.38 -10.29
CA ILE A 514 -1.08 -12.32 -9.39
C ILE A 514 -2.10 -11.52 -8.57
N ARG A 515 -3.30 -12.06 -8.34
CA ARG A 515 -4.30 -11.46 -7.46
C ARG A 515 -3.87 -11.64 -6.01
N ASN A 516 -3.71 -10.56 -5.26
CA ASN A 516 -3.72 -10.66 -3.80
C ASN A 516 -5.20 -10.66 -3.34
N LEU A 517 -5.80 -11.86 -3.31
CA LEU A 517 -7.16 -12.06 -2.80
C LEU A 517 -7.29 -11.81 -1.29
N PRO A 518 -6.36 -12.21 -0.40
CA PRO A 518 -6.46 -11.91 1.03
C PRO A 518 -6.51 -10.41 1.37
N ALA A 519 -5.79 -9.58 0.61
CA ALA A 519 -5.90 -8.13 0.71
C ALA A 519 -7.28 -7.63 0.29
N VAL A 520 -7.88 -8.18 -0.78
CA VAL A 520 -9.23 -7.81 -1.24
C VAL A 520 -10.30 -8.28 -0.25
N LEU A 521 -10.15 -9.47 0.34
CA LEU A 521 -10.97 -9.94 1.46
C LEU A 521 -10.87 -8.99 2.66
N LYS A 522 -9.67 -8.52 2.99
CA LYS A 522 -9.45 -7.52 4.05
C LYS A 522 -10.12 -6.17 3.74
N MET A 523 -10.15 -5.74 2.48
CA MET A 523 -10.89 -4.54 2.07
C MET A 523 -12.41 -4.74 2.22
N ALA A 524 -12.96 -5.89 1.80
CA ALA A 524 -14.38 -6.23 1.98
C ALA A 524 -14.78 -6.32 3.46
N LYS A 525 -13.94 -6.95 4.29
CA LYS A 525 -14.13 -6.99 5.76
C LYS A 525 -14.15 -5.59 6.36
N MET A 526 -13.22 -4.70 5.99
CA MET A 526 -13.21 -3.32 6.47
C MET A 526 -14.39 -2.48 5.90
N ALA A 527 -14.84 -2.75 4.68
CA ALA A 527 -16.04 -2.13 4.12
C ALA A 527 -17.32 -2.52 4.89
N SER A 528 -17.43 -3.77 5.34
CA SER A 528 -18.52 -4.25 6.20
C SER A 528 -18.64 -3.46 7.51
N VAL A 529 -17.54 -2.87 7.99
CA VAL A 529 -17.52 -1.98 9.15
C VAL A 529 -18.02 -0.57 8.82
N ILE A 530 -17.54 -0.01 7.71
CA ILE A 530 -17.70 1.41 7.37
C ILE A 530 -19.08 1.70 6.76
N TYR A 531 -19.63 0.73 6.03
CA TYR A 531 -20.87 0.87 5.25
C TYR A 531 -22.02 -0.06 5.72
N GLY A 532 -21.75 -0.99 6.63
CA GLY A 532 -22.74 -1.90 7.23
C GLY A 532 -22.56 -3.36 6.77
N SER A 533 -22.73 -4.30 7.70
CA SER A 533 -22.27 -5.68 7.52
C SER A 533 -23.07 -6.49 6.49
N GLU A 534 -24.40 -6.33 6.45
CA GLU A 534 -25.32 -7.12 5.61
C GLU A 534 -24.97 -7.08 4.12
N ARG A 535 -24.57 -5.91 3.60
CA ARG A 535 -24.20 -5.71 2.19
C ARG A 535 -22.92 -6.44 1.77
N TRP A 536 -22.08 -6.81 2.73
CA TRP A 536 -20.72 -7.29 2.50
C TRP A 536 -20.50 -8.77 2.82
N GLN A 537 -21.47 -9.46 3.44
CA GLN A 537 -21.32 -10.89 3.79
C GLN A 537 -21.07 -11.75 2.54
N GLU A 538 -21.87 -11.60 1.48
CA GLU A 538 -21.72 -12.37 0.24
C GLU A 538 -20.34 -12.18 -0.41
N TYR A 539 -19.80 -10.95 -0.42
CA TYR A 539 -18.44 -10.72 -0.93
C TYR A 539 -17.37 -11.34 -0.04
N ILE A 540 -17.55 -11.33 1.28
CA ILE A 540 -16.61 -11.92 2.25
C ILE A 540 -16.60 -13.45 2.12
N GLU A 541 -17.77 -14.09 2.20
CA GLU A 541 -17.93 -15.55 2.12
C GLU A 541 -17.39 -16.11 0.80
N ASN A 542 -17.70 -15.46 -0.33
CA ASN A 542 -17.20 -15.89 -1.64
C ASN A 542 -15.68 -15.67 -1.79
N LEU A 543 -15.10 -14.61 -1.21
CA LEU A 543 -13.65 -14.40 -1.24
C LEU A 543 -12.90 -15.36 -0.32
N GLU A 544 -13.47 -15.73 0.83
CA GLU A 544 -12.93 -16.76 1.72
C GLU A 544 -12.92 -18.12 1.02
N ALA A 545 -14.07 -18.55 0.47
CA ALA A 545 -14.17 -19.78 -0.30
C ALA A 545 -13.22 -19.82 -1.52
N LYS A 546 -12.96 -18.66 -2.16
CA LYS A 546 -12.03 -18.57 -3.29
C LYS A 546 -10.55 -18.68 -2.86
N ILE A 547 -10.19 -18.14 -1.70
CA ILE A 547 -8.85 -18.28 -1.12
C ILE A 547 -8.60 -19.73 -0.69
N ASP A 548 -9.61 -20.42 -0.14
CA ASP A 548 -9.52 -21.85 0.17
C ASP A 548 -9.41 -22.71 -1.10
N GLU A 549 -10.09 -22.36 -2.21
CA GLU A 549 -9.95 -23.06 -3.50
C GLU A 549 -8.56 -22.85 -4.13
N GLU A 550 -8.01 -21.63 -4.08
CA GLU A 550 -6.69 -21.30 -4.64
C GLU A 550 -5.52 -21.78 -3.73
N ARG A 551 -5.79 -22.34 -2.54
CA ARG A 551 -4.76 -22.87 -1.62
C ARG A 551 -4.09 -24.14 -2.17
N PRO A 552 -2.75 -24.25 -2.18
CA PRO A 552 -2.06 -25.44 -2.69
C PRO A 552 -2.35 -26.73 -1.90
N GLU A 553 -2.80 -27.79 -2.58
CA GLU A 553 -2.86 -29.15 -2.02
C GLU A 553 -1.45 -29.62 -1.60
N GLY A 554 -1.21 -29.70 -0.29
CA GLY A 554 0.04 -30.24 0.27
C GLY A 554 0.51 -29.59 1.57
N ASP A 555 0.03 -28.40 1.91
CA ASP A 555 0.39 -27.68 3.14
C ASP A 555 -0.28 -28.26 4.40
N ASN A 556 0.15 -29.47 4.78
CA ASN A 556 -0.24 -30.15 6.02
C ASN A 556 0.67 -29.75 7.19
N GLY A 557 0.88 -28.45 7.41
CA GLY A 557 1.35 -27.90 8.69
C GLY A 557 2.72 -28.39 9.19
N THR A 558 3.71 -28.53 8.30
CA THR A 558 5.09 -28.84 8.70
C THR A 558 6.05 -27.73 8.28
N GLU A 559 6.71 -27.12 9.27
CA GLU A 559 7.71 -26.06 9.10
C GLU A 559 8.84 -26.50 8.13
N THR A 560 8.99 -25.78 7.02
CA THR A 560 10.20 -25.85 6.17
C THR A 560 10.58 -24.45 5.70
N GLU A 561 11.86 -24.11 5.78
CA GLU A 561 12.35 -22.74 5.56
C GLU A 561 12.31 -22.35 4.08
N ALA A 562 11.45 -21.40 3.73
CA ALA A 562 11.33 -20.84 2.37
C ALA A 562 12.52 -19.94 1.99
N THR A 563 13.71 -20.53 1.83
CA THR A 563 14.93 -19.87 1.32
C THR A 563 14.89 -19.73 -0.22
N GLY A 564 13.82 -19.14 -0.74
CA GLY A 564 13.59 -18.93 -2.17
C GLY A 564 13.75 -17.46 -2.57
N HIS A 565 14.74 -17.15 -3.41
CA HIS A 565 14.80 -15.85 -4.10
C HIS A 565 13.78 -15.81 -5.24
N GLY A 566 12.63 -15.18 -4.99
CA GLY A 566 11.55 -14.96 -5.94
C GLY A 566 10.68 -13.78 -5.53
N GLU A 567 10.04 -13.12 -6.50
CA GLU A 567 9.37 -11.83 -6.29
C GLU A 567 8.02 -11.97 -5.54
N GLY A 568 7.84 -11.18 -4.47
CA GLY A 568 6.54 -10.56 -4.18
C GLY A 568 5.37 -11.44 -3.67
N GLY A 569 5.62 -12.45 -2.84
CA GLY A 569 4.58 -13.10 -2.01
C GLY A 569 4.39 -12.40 -0.65
N ALA A 570 3.21 -12.51 -0.05
CA ALA A 570 2.86 -11.92 1.25
C ALA A 570 2.33 -12.99 2.22
N ASP A 571 3.11 -14.04 2.42
CA ASP A 571 2.60 -15.29 2.98
C ASP A 571 2.31 -15.16 4.49
N GLY A 572 1.03 -15.24 4.86
CA GLY A 572 0.51 -15.10 6.24
C GLY A 572 -0.71 -14.18 6.40
N GLU A 573 -1.56 -14.01 5.39
CA GLU A 573 -2.56 -12.93 5.37
C GLU A 573 -3.91 -13.19 6.08
N GLU A 574 -4.33 -14.43 6.35
CA GLU A 574 -5.53 -14.70 7.20
C GLU A 574 -5.43 -13.98 8.56
N LEU A 575 -4.22 -14.03 9.12
CA LEU A 575 -3.81 -13.59 10.44
C LEU A 575 -3.70 -12.06 10.54
N ASN A 576 -3.89 -11.36 9.43
CA ASN A 576 -3.88 -9.90 9.32
C ASN A 576 -5.28 -9.28 9.26
N SER A 577 -6.34 -10.09 9.28
CA SER A 577 -7.73 -9.62 9.32
C SER A 577 -8.06 -8.99 10.68
N PHE A 578 -8.06 -9.80 11.75
CA PHE A 578 -8.39 -9.40 13.12
C PHE A 578 -7.48 -8.29 13.67
N ILE A 579 -6.25 -8.14 13.18
CA ILE A 579 -5.37 -6.99 13.51
C ILE A 579 -6.04 -5.65 13.14
N CYS A 580 -6.82 -5.62 12.06
CA CYS A 580 -7.64 -4.49 11.61
C CYS A 580 -9.07 -4.46 12.19
N ASP A 581 -9.39 -5.38 13.10
CA ASP A 581 -10.53 -5.29 14.01
C ASP A 581 -10.12 -4.81 15.42
N LEU A 582 -8.91 -5.15 15.86
CA LEU A 582 -8.41 -5.03 17.24
C LEU A 582 -8.25 -3.62 17.81
N GLY A 583 -8.16 -2.58 16.98
CA GLY A 583 -8.06 -1.18 17.43
C GLY A 583 -9.27 -0.32 17.10
N ILE A 584 -10.23 -0.85 16.35
CA ILE A 584 -11.64 -0.44 16.47
C ILE A 584 -12.09 -0.70 17.90
N LEU A 585 -11.60 -1.81 18.47
CA LEU A 585 -11.72 -2.15 19.87
C LEU A 585 -10.86 -1.30 20.83
N SER A 586 -9.69 -0.84 20.41
CA SER A 586 -8.73 -0.11 21.27
C SER A 586 -8.89 1.42 21.27
N ASN A 587 -10.01 1.93 20.73
CA ASN A 587 -10.40 3.33 20.78
C ASN A 587 -9.31 4.28 20.20
N GLY A 588 -8.75 3.93 19.04
CA GLY A 588 -7.85 4.80 18.27
C GLY A 588 -6.39 4.85 18.73
N THR A 589 -5.87 3.79 19.36
CA THR A 589 -4.46 3.72 19.82
C THR A 589 -3.46 3.11 18.82
N LEU A 590 -3.92 2.53 17.71
CA LEU A 590 -3.06 1.97 16.65
C LEU A 590 -3.33 2.72 15.32
N TRP A 591 -2.48 3.70 15.05
CA TRP A 591 -2.88 4.98 14.50
C TRP A 591 -3.12 5.01 12.98
N HIS A 592 -2.58 4.05 12.22
CA HIS A 592 -2.83 3.84 10.79
C HIS A 592 -3.58 2.55 10.46
N CYS A 593 -4.20 1.95 11.47
CA CYS A 593 -5.44 1.23 11.26
C CYS A 593 -6.67 2.04 11.73
N TYR A 594 -6.52 3.01 12.65
CA TYR A 594 -7.66 3.67 13.32
C TYR A 594 -7.43 5.14 13.75
N LYS A 595 -8.40 6.00 13.44
CA LYS A 595 -9.40 6.41 14.45
C LYS A 595 -10.79 6.04 13.96
#